data_AF-A0A524LZ19-F1
#
_entry.id   AF-A0A524LZ19-F1
#
_cell.length_a   1.000
_cell.length_b   1.000
_cell.length_c   1.000
_cell.angle_alpha   90.00
_cell.angle_beta   90.00
_cell.angle_gamma   90.00
#
_symmetry.space_group_name_H-M   'P 1'
#
loop_
_entity.id
_entity.type
_entity.pdbx_description
1 polymer ?
#
loop_
_entity_poly.entity_id
_entity_poly.type
_entity_poly.pdbx_seq_one_letter_code
_entity_poly.pdbx_strand_id
1 'polypeptide(L)'
;MKINFRKTVEEKGIETLSFVFVITIWQFVADMIVQNKLLLPSFYDVVLAFSVIVKTGLIYTDTMTSLLHFSIGIAAALILGIPLGIAMGWFKAANRALDPIIEILRPIPPLAWIPFA
;
A
#
# COMPACT_ATOMS: atom_id res chain seq x y z
N MET A 1 19.70 -23.66 -28.03
CA MET A 1 19.73 -23.18 -26.64
C MET A 1 19.36 -24.36 -25.73
N LYS A 2 20.33 -25.06 -25.13
CA LYS A 2 20.06 -26.21 -24.25
C LYS A 2 19.98 -25.71 -22.80
N ILE A 3 18.76 -25.68 -22.24
CA ILE A 3 18.55 -25.34 -20.83
C ILE A 3 19.14 -26.48 -19.99
N ASN A 4 20.07 -26.17 -19.10
CA ASN A 4 20.78 -27.16 -18.30
C ASN A 4 19.95 -27.49 -17.04
N PHE A 5 19.10 -28.50 -17.13
CA PHE A 5 18.07 -28.86 -16.16
C PHE A 5 18.59 -28.99 -14.71
N ARG A 6 19.80 -29.53 -14.52
CA ARG A 6 20.41 -29.67 -13.20
C ARG A 6 20.72 -28.34 -12.53
N LYS A 7 21.19 -27.35 -13.31
CA LYS A 7 21.52 -26.02 -12.81
C LYS A 7 20.25 -25.25 -12.42
N THR A 8 19.17 -25.40 -13.19
CA THR A 8 17.85 -24.82 -12.88
C THR A 8 17.22 -25.44 -11.63
N VAL A 9 17.41 -26.75 -11.40
CA VAL A 9 16.93 -27.43 -10.18
C VAL A 9 17.76 -27.02 -8.95
N GLU A 10 19.08 -26.89 -9.07
CA GLU A 10 19.96 -26.40 -8.00
C GLU A 10 19.65 -24.93 -7.64
N GLU A 11 19.48 -24.05 -8.64
CA GLU A 11 19.16 -22.63 -8.42
C GLU A 11 17.75 -22.44 -7.80
N LYS A 12 16.71 -23.07 -8.36
CA LYS A 12 15.34 -23.00 -7.78
C LYS A 12 15.21 -23.68 -6.42
N GLY A 13 16.05 -24.69 -6.15
CA GLY A 13 16.10 -25.37 -4.86
C GLY A 13 16.59 -24.45 -3.75
N ILE A 14 17.62 -23.64 -4.03
CA ILE A 14 18.17 -22.66 -3.09
C ILE A 14 17.15 -21.55 -2.79
N GLU A 15 16.44 -21.07 -3.81
CA GLU A 15 15.39 -20.05 -3.65
C GLU A 15 14.26 -20.57 -2.74
N THR A 16 13.74 -21.76 -3.03
CA THR A 16 12.64 -22.35 -2.25
C THR A 16 13.05 -22.60 -0.80
N LEU A 17 14.26 -23.11 -0.58
CA LEU A 17 14.81 -23.33 0.77
C LEU A 17 14.93 -22.02 1.55
N SER A 18 15.35 -20.95 0.88
CA SER A 18 15.49 -19.62 1.50
C SER A 18 14.15 -19.08 1.98
N PHE A 19 13.09 -19.20 1.17
CA PHE A 19 11.74 -18.80 1.59
C PHE A 19 11.23 -19.62 2.77
N VAL A 20 11.39 -20.95 2.73
CA VAL A 20 10.96 -21.83 3.82
C VAL A 20 11.71 -21.51 5.11
N PHE A 21 13.01 -21.24 5.03
CA PHE A 21 13.83 -20.86 6.18
C PHE A 21 13.32 -19.57 6.82
N VAL A 22 13.07 -18.52 6.02
CA VAL A 22 12.55 -17.25 6.52
C VAL A 22 11.17 -17.41 7.15
N ILE A 23 10.26 -18.15 6.52
CA ILE A 23 8.91 -18.40 7.07
C ILE A 23 9.00 -19.16 8.40
N THR A 24 9.90 -20.13 8.50
CA THR A 24 10.08 -20.93 9.72
C THR A 24 10.62 -20.06 10.86
N ILE A 25 11.63 -19.22 10.58
CA ILE A 25 12.15 -18.27 11.56
C ILE A 25 11.05 -17.30 11.98
N TRP A 26 10.31 -16.72 11.03
CA TRP A 26 9.24 -15.78 11.36
C TRP A 26 8.16 -16.44 12.21
N GLN A 27 7.67 -17.63 11.84
CA GLN A 27 6.70 -18.38 12.63
C GLN A 27 7.21 -18.61 14.06
N PHE A 28 8.47 -19.04 14.20
CA PHE A 28 9.08 -19.30 15.50
C PHE A 28 9.23 -18.03 16.36
N VAL A 29 9.71 -16.94 15.76
CA VAL A 29 9.88 -15.65 16.44
C VAL A 29 8.53 -15.09 16.89
N ALA A 30 7.51 -15.16 16.03
CA ALA A 30 6.17 -14.69 16.36
C ALA A 30 5.56 -15.47 17.53
N ASP A 31 5.62 -16.81 17.47
CA ASP A 31 4.96 -17.67 18.45
C ASP A 31 5.72 -17.80 19.78
N MET A 32 7.06 -17.82 19.75
CA MET A 32 7.87 -18.11 20.94
C MET A 32 8.47 -16.86 21.57
N ILE A 33 8.84 -15.83 20.79
CA ILE A 33 9.57 -14.66 21.29
C ILE A 33 8.63 -13.47 21.49
N VAL A 34 7.88 -13.08 20.45
CA VAL A 34 7.06 -11.86 20.50
C VAL A 34 5.75 -12.11 21.26
N GLN A 35 5.07 -13.24 20.99
CA GLN A 35 3.84 -13.69 21.66
C GLN A 35 2.66 -12.69 21.64
N ASN A 36 2.79 -11.60 20.88
CA ASN A 36 1.80 -10.55 20.77
C ASN A 36 1.33 -10.43 19.32
N LYS A 37 0.11 -10.92 19.07
CA LYS A 37 -0.50 -10.94 17.74
C LYS A 37 -0.73 -9.56 17.13
N LEU A 38 -0.80 -8.51 17.95
CA LEU A 38 -0.93 -7.12 17.46
C LEU A 38 0.41 -6.58 16.93
N LEU A 39 1.53 -7.04 17.49
CA LEU A 39 2.87 -6.60 17.10
C LEU A 39 3.44 -7.45 15.96
N LEU A 40 3.30 -8.78 16.06
CA LEU A 40 3.80 -9.71 15.06
C LEU A 40 2.90 -10.96 15.01
N PRO A 41 1.86 -10.99 14.15
CA PRO A 41 1.12 -12.21 13.91
C PRO A 41 2.02 -13.26 13.26
N SER A 42 1.75 -14.53 13.55
CA SER A 42 2.47 -15.64 12.92
C SER A 42 2.08 -15.78 11.46
N PHE A 43 2.92 -16.43 10.64
CA PHE A 43 2.59 -16.67 9.24
C PHE A 43 1.28 -17.47 9.11
N TYR A 44 1.05 -18.44 9.99
CA TYR A 44 -0.20 -19.18 10.05
C TYR A 44 -1.41 -18.27 10.31
N ASP A 45 -1.31 -17.35 11.27
CA ASP A 45 -2.39 -16.38 11.56
C ASP A 45 -2.68 -15.50 10.34
N VAL A 46 -1.66 -15.07 9.60
CA VAL A 46 -1.81 -14.26 8.37
C VAL A 46 -2.54 -15.05 7.28
N VAL A 47 -2.14 -16.31 7.03
CA VAL A 47 -2.79 -17.16 6.03
C VAL A 47 -4.24 -17.46 6.41
N LEU A 48 -4.51 -17.68 7.71
CA LEU A 48 -5.85 -17.90 8.22
C LEU A 48 -6.73 -16.66 8.03
N ALA A 49 -6.24 -15.49 8.44
CA ALA A 49 -6.95 -14.22 8.30
C ALA A 49 -7.25 -13.91 6.82
N PHE A 50 -6.26 -14.10 5.94
CA PHE A 50 -6.45 -13.96 4.50
C PHE A 50 -7.55 -14.90 3.97
N SER A 51 -7.51 -16.18 4.37
CA SER A 51 -8.50 -17.17 3.96
C SER A 51 -9.91 -16.80 4.43
N VAL A 52 -10.05 -16.24 5.64
CA VAL A 52 -11.32 -15.74 6.16
C VAL A 52 -11.83 -14.59 5.29
N ILE A 53 -11.01 -13.57 5.04
CA ILE A 53 -11.37 -12.37 4.26
C ILE A 53 -11.79 -12.74 2.83
N VAL A 54 -11.10 -13.70 2.21
CA VAL A 54 -11.45 -14.20 0.87
C VAL A 54 -12.78 -14.93 0.90
N LYS A 55 -12.99 -15.85 1.86
CA LYS A 55 -14.22 -16.65 1.95
C LYS A 55 -15.46 -15.84 2.33
N THR A 56 -15.29 -14.81 3.16
CA THR A 56 -16.39 -13.92 3.55
C THR A 56 -16.74 -12.93 2.44
N GLY A 57 -15.92 -12.81 1.40
CA GLY A 57 -16.10 -11.84 0.33
C GLY A 57 -15.74 -10.40 0.73
N LEU A 58 -15.22 -10.19 1.95
CA LEU A 58 -14.79 -8.88 2.45
C LEU A 58 -13.74 -8.23 1.53
N ILE A 59 -12.90 -9.03 0.88
CA ILE A 59 -11.91 -8.52 -0.08
C ILE A 59 -12.55 -7.66 -1.17
N TYR A 60 -13.75 -8.01 -1.64
CA TYR A 60 -14.44 -7.27 -2.68
C TYR A 60 -15.05 -5.97 -2.15
N THR A 61 -15.68 -6.02 -0.97
CA THR A 61 -16.30 -4.84 -0.36
C THR A 61 -15.26 -3.81 0.06
N ASP A 62 -14.15 -4.26 0.63
CA ASP A 62 -13.08 -3.40 1.12
C ASP A 62 -12.31 -2.77 -0.06
N THR A 63 -12.06 -3.56 -1.11
CA THR A 63 -11.45 -3.04 -2.35
C THR A 63 -12.37 -2.03 -3.02
N MET A 64 -13.67 -2.32 -3.13
CA MET A 64 -14.63 -1.40 -3.75
C MET A 64 -14.75 -0.09 -2.96
N THR A 65 -14.85 -0.17 -1.63
CA THR A 65 -14.90 1.02 -0.76
C THR A 65 -13.63 1.84 -0.90
N SER A 66 -12.45 1.20 -0.93
CA SER A 66 -11.16 1.87 -1.13
C SER A 66 -11.09 2.58 -2.48
N LEU A 67 -11.53 1.91 -3.56
CA LEU A 67 -11.59 2.48 -4.90
C LEU A 67 -12.59 3.64 -4.99
N LEU A 68 -13.72 3.55 -4.29
CA LEU A 68 -14.72 4.61 -4.25
C LEU A 68 -14.16 5.87 -3.57
N HIS A 69 -13.54 5.73 -2.40
CA HIS A 69 -12.89 6.87 -1.73
C HIS A 69 -11.79 7.49 -2.60
N PHE A 70 -10.95 6.67 -3.22
CA PHE A 70 -9.91 7.13 -4.14
C PHE A 70 -10.49 7.88 -5.34
N SER A 71 -11.56 7.35 -5.94
CA SER A 71 -12.21 7.95 -7.11
C SER A 71 -12.87 9.29 -6.78
N ILE A 72 -13.52 9.40 -5.61
CA ILE A 72 -14.10 10.67 -5.14
C ILE A 72 -13.00 11.70 -4.91
N GLY A 73 -11.91 11.33 -4.24
CA GLY A 73 -10.76 12.22 -4.01
C GLY A 73 -10.15 12.72 -5.32
N ILE A 74 -9.92 11.83 -6.29
CA ILE A 74 -9.43 12.20 -7.62
C ILE A 74 -10.42 13.10 -8.35
N ALA A 75 -11.71 12.76 -8.37
CA ALA A 75 -12.71 13.57 -9.06
C ALA A 75 -12.76 14.99 -8.50
N ALA A 76 -12.76 15.14 -7.17
CA ALA A 76 -12.71 16.44 -6.51
C ALA A 76 -11.41 17.20 -6.84
N ALA A 77 -10.26 16.52 -6.79
CA ALA A 77 -8.97 17.12 -7.13
C ALA A 77 -8.89 17.58 -8.59
N LEU A 78 -9.47 16.84 -9.53
CA LEU A 78 -9.53 17.22 -10.94
C LEU A 78 -10.46 18.43 -11.15
N ILE A 79 -11.67 18.38 -10.57
CA ILE A 79 -12.68 19.44 -10.71
C ILE A 79 -12.19 20.77 -10.11
N LEU A 80 -11.44 20.73 -9.00
CA LEU A 80 -10.95 21.95 -8.35
C LEU A 80 -9.54 22.32 -8.80
N GLY A 81 -8.62 21.36 -8.80
CA GLY A 81 -7.21 21.58 -9.07
C GLY A 81 -6.91 21.98 -10.51
N ILE A 82 -7.60 21.38 -11.51
CA ILE A 82 -7.37 21.75 -12.92
C ILE A 82 -7.78 23.20 -13.19
N PRO A 83 -9.01 23.65 -12.87
CA PRO A 83 -9.40 25.04 -13.10
C PRO A 83 -8.53 26.03 -12.33
N LEU A 84 -8.16 25.73 -11.07
CA LEU A 84 -7.27 26.58 -10.28
C LEU A 84 -5.87 26.68 -10.91
N GLY A 85 -5.29 25.55 -11.32
CA GLY A 85 -3.99 25.52 -11.99
C GLY A 85 -4.00 26.30 -13.31
N ILE A 86 -5.06 26.15 -14.11
CA ILE A 86 -5.26 26.91 -15.34
C ILE A 86 -5.38 28.42 -15.04
N ALA A 87 -6.17 28.80 -14.04
CA ALA A 87 -6.34 30.21 -13.65
C ALA A 87 -5.03 30.83 -13.15
N MET A 88 -4.24 30.10 -12.36
CA MET A 88 -2.90 30.54 -11.95
C MET A 88 -1.96 30.71 -13.15
N GLY A 89 -2.05 29.82 -14.16
CA GLY A 89 -1.25 29.92 -15.38
C GLY A 89 -1.60 31.11 -16.27
N TRP A 90 -2.89 31.45 -16.39
CA TRP A 90 -3.33 32.59 -17.23
C TRP A 90 -3.26 33.95 -16.54
N PHE A 91 -3.49 34.01 -15.22
CA PHE A 91 -3.61 35.29 -14.50
C PHE A 91 -2.54 35.45 -13.43
N LYS A 92 -1.64 36.43 -13.61
CA LYS A 92 -0.58 36.75 -12.63
C LYS A 92 -1.11 37.07 -11.23
N ALA A 93 -2.30 37.66 -11.13
CA ALA A 93 -2.94 37.96 -9.85
C ALA A 93 -3.39 36.69 -9.11
N ALA A 94 -4.01 35.73 -9.82
CA ALA A 94 -4.42 34.45 -9.25
C ALA A 94 -3.20 33.65 -8.78
N ASN A 95 -2.13 33.62 -9.58
CA ASN A 95 -0.88 32.99 -9.18
C ASN A 95 -0.33 33.57 -7.87
N ARG A 96 -0.16 34.89 -7.80
CA ARG A 96 0.38 35.55 -6.59
C ARG A 96 -0.46 35.33 -5.33
N ALA A 97 -1.78 35.16 -5.48
CA ALA A 97 -2.68 34.93 -4.36
C ALA A 97 -2.64 33.47 -3.87
N LEU A 98 -2.64 32.50 -4.78
CA LEU A 98 -2.76 31.08 -4.45
C LEU A 98 -1.43 30.39 -4.19
N ASP A 99 -0.35 30.84 -4.83
CA ASP A 99 0.98 30.21 -4.77
C ASP A 99 1.49 30.00 -3.33
N PRO A 100 1.41 30.97 -2.39
CA PRO A 100 1.85 30.75 -1.01
C PRO A 100 1.05 29.65 -0.29
N ILE A 101 -0.25 29.55 -0.56
CA ILE A 101 -1.12 28.53 0.05
C ILE A 101 -0.72 27.15 -0.50
N ILE A 102 -0.52 27.05 -1.81
CA ILE A 102 -0.11 25.80 -2.46
C ILE A 102 1.27 25.35 -1.98
N GLU A 103 2.25 26.25 -1.86
CA GLU A 103 3.59 25.93 -1.35
C GLU A 103 3.57 25.42 0.11
N ILE A 104 2.66 25.93 0.96
CA ILE A 104 2.48 25.42 2.32
C ILE A 104 1.88 24.02 2.34
N LEU A 105 0.92 23.74 1.46
CA LEU A 105 0.23 22.44 1.41
C LEU A 105 1.08 21.35 0.75
N ARG A 106 1.92 21.72 -0.22
CA ARG A 106 2.71 20.78 -1.04
C ARG A 106 3.59 19.80 -0.24
N PRO A 107 4.32 20.19 0.83
CA PRO A 107 5.17 19.27 1.57
C PRO A 107 4.45 18.48 2.67
N ILE A 108 3.14 18.69 2.89
CA ILE A 108 2.43 18.01 3.99
C ILE A 108 2.29 16.52 3.67
N PRO A 109 2.88 15.62 4.48
CA PRO A 109 2.84 14.20 4.20
C PRO A 109 1.40 13.66 4.33
N PRO A 110 0.99 12.68 3.51
CA PRO A 110 -0.34 12.05 3.62
C PRO A 110 -0.65 11.55 5.04
N LEU A 111 0.36 11.07 5.78
CA LEU A 111 0.22 10.61 7.17
C LEU A 111 -0.29 11.68 8.14
N ALA A 112 -0.02 12.98 7.88
CA ALA A 112 -0.50 14.07 8.73
C ALA A 112 -2.02 14.28 8.63
N TRP A 113 -2.67 13.73 7.60
CA TRP A 113 -4.10 13.88 7.37
C TRP A 113 -4.96 12.80 8.02
N ILE A 114 -4.37 11.76 8.64
CA ILE A 114 -5.09 10.65 9.28
C ILE A 114 -6.20 11.11 10.26
N PRO A 115 -6.04 12.15 11.10
CA PRO A 115 -7.09 12.58 12.02
C PRO A 115 -8.37 13.11 11.34
N PHE A 116 -8.31 13.44 10.05
CA PHE A 116 -9.44 13.95 9.27
C PHE A 116 -10.10 12.88 8.40
N ALA A 117 -9.54 11.66 8.37
CA ALA A 117 -10.02 10.52 7.59
C ALA A 117 -11.07 9.69 8.32
#